data_AF-A0A957AUT7-F1
#
_entry.id   AF-A0A957AUT7-F1
#
_cell.length_a   1.000
_cell.length_b   1.000
_cell.length_c   1.000
_cell.angle_alpha   90.00
_cell.angle_beta   90.00
_cell.angle_gamma   90.00
#
_symmetry.space_group_name_H-M   'P 1'
#
loop_
_entity.id
_entity.type
_entity.pdbx_description
1 polymer ?
#
loop_
_entity_poly.entity_id
_entity_poly.type
_entity_poly.pdbx_seq_one_letter_code
_entity_poly.pdbx_strand_id
1 'polypeptide(L)'
;MKIRIVIFALGLLAVVALAAGCAGGDAPATIPPPPTPLENQPPAEATVINQPTAVAPELETAVAGSSPTPVETPTLAPTATAKAETADSQSQPVAAGSLPPTGYDLLFVAEGALKRWQAASGQVLTLIPGGDEAASDEKRDAGLPIVGDVAGYSLSRDGRRAAVARLTASTPISDTINAVTVTVQTYALSYLDLETGSQRELVPAVNIVGRLSFALSQDGRHLAFGGWSLGQPTGSLASGAQNGSLYVVETETGAAPQTISSCAPQCHDFVWHPDNNFFVYGDGGGLFLYNLSASQPELLAGDPAITRYYGPISWAKNGRWLLMWLGLGVEGADRAIFDVPTKQTMTIPNTFQYADPLYAELTWMQDDRLFLVRAESPEGPAIGETWRVNVDAGEVQRDESVVLSTEVAHPTAPVHWANGRFGYGLINRDGGAGTGLFRRVAFTEPAERLNAMPAALYAPETAWLPDGSGAAVAQQGRLYYAPADGTLYDMQPVVGPWAHDLTWLP
;
A
#
# COMPACT_ATOMS: atom_id res chain seq x y z
N MET A 1 67.03 31.38 4.41
CA MET A 1 67.22 31.45 5.88
C MET A 1 66.50 32.68 6.39
N LYS A 2 65.41 32.48 7.17
CA LYS A 2 64.79 33.43 8.12
C LYS A 2 64.24 34.75 7.50
N ILE A 3 63.17 35.42 7.93
CA ILE A 3 62.13 35.36 8.97
C ILE A 3 61.19 36.50 8.49
N ARG A 4 59.89 36.27 8.23
CA ARG A 4 58.74 36.32 9.17
C ARG A 4 58.39 37.73 9.68
N ILE A 5 57.06 37.96 9.75
CA ILE A 5 56.28 38.75 10.74
C ILE A 5 56.03 40.22 10.37
N VAL A 6 54.84 40.86 10.52
CA VAL A 6 53.40 40.55 10.75
C VAL A 6 52.78 41.93 11.15
N ILE A 7 51.43 42.05 11.21
CA ILE A 7 50.65 43.09 11.94
C ILE A 7 50.44 44.44 11.22
N PHE A 8 49.27 45.10 11.22
CA PHE A 8 47.85 44.82 11.52
C PHE A 8 47.16 46.19 11.39
N ALA A 9 45.85 46.17 11.15
CA ALA A 9 44.88 47.14 11.66
C ALA A 9 44.72 48.57 11.06
N LEU A 10 43.47 48.78 10.64
CA LEU A 10 42.53 49.85 11.05
C LEU A 10 42.24 51.03 10.10
N GLY A 11 40.93 51.26 9.92
CA GLY A 11 40.28 52.48 9.42
C GLY A 11 39.48 52.21 8.14
N LEU A 12 38.33 51.53 8.15
CA LEU A 12 37.02 51.94 8.67
C LEU A 12 36.60 53.38 8.26
N LEU A 13 35.48 53.42 7.52
CA LEU A 13 34.57 54.52 7.16
C LEU A 13 34.72 55.22 5.79
N ALA A 14 33.57 55.19 5.11
CA ALA A 14 33.10 56.03 4.00
C ALA A 14 33.54 55.61 2.59
N VAL A 15 32.76 54.71 1.95
CA VAL A 15 31.75 55.12 0.95
C VAL A 15 30.62 54.10 0.96
N VAL A 16 29.48 54.55 1.48
CA VAL A 16 28.15 54.04 1.18
C VAL A 16 27.84 54.37 -0.28
N ALA A 17 27.37 53.37 -1.02
CA ALA A 17 26.53 53.42 -2.23
C ALA A 17 27.07 52.55 -3.35
N LEU A 18 26.63 51.29 -3.39
CA LEU A 18 26.20 50.56 -4.59
C LEU A 18 25.73 49.16 -4.15
N ALA A 19 24.53 49.13 -3.58
CA ALA A 19 23.70 47.94 -3.54
C ALA A 19 22.64 48.09 -4.63
N ALA A 20 22.55 47.11 -5.54
CA ALA A 20 21.33 46.51 -6.06
C ALA A 20 21.62 45.81 -7.40
N GLY A 21 21.55 44.48 -7.42
CA GLY A 21 21.54 43.71 -8.66
C GLY A 21 21.84 42.22 -8.47
N CYS A 22 20.78 41.45 -8.23
CA CYS A 22 20.70 39.99 -8.44
C CYS A 22 21.34 39.08 -7.37
N ALA A 23 20.63 38.92 -6.25
CA ALA A 23 20.62 37.69 -5.47
C ALA A 23 19.16 37.28 -5.26
N GLY A 24 18.58 36.61 -6.25
CA GLY A 24 17.34 35.86 -6.08
C GLY A 24 17.70 34.45 -5.62
N GLY A 25 17.93 34.30 -4.32
CA GLY A 25 17.98 32.99 -3.68
C GLY A 25 16.59 32.73 -3.11
N ASP A 26 15.88 31.76 -3.69
CA ASP A 26 14.65 31.25 -3.09
C ASP A 26 15.00 30.70 -1.69
N ALA A 27 14.30 31.21 -0.69
CA ALA A 27 14.40 30.71 0.67
C ALA A 27 14.00 29.22 0.68
N PRO A 28 14.65 28.37 1.49
CA PRO A 28 14.20 27.00 1.67
C PRO A 28 12.73 27.00 2.10
N ALA A 29 11.92 26.15 1.47
CA ALA A 29 10.52 26.00 1.78
C ALA A 29 10.35 25.77 3.29
N THR A 30 9.71 26.73 3.95
CA THR A 30 9.39 26.64 5.37
C THR A 30 8.05 25.92 5.50
N ILE A 31 8.02 24.87 6.31
CA ILE A 31 6.83 24.09 6.62
C ILE A 31 5.77 25.05 7.19
N PRO A 32 4.52 25.04 6.71
CA PRO A 32 3.49 25.95 7.18
C PRO A 32 3.19 25.75 8.68
N PRO A 33 2.91 26.82 9.43
CA PRO A 33 2.53 26.73 10.83
C PRO A 33 1.20 25.97 11.00
N PRO A 34 0.97 25.33 12.17
CA PRO A 34 -0.22 24.52 12.42
C PRO A 34 -1.52 25.33 12.32
N PRO A 35 -2.64 24.70 11.91
CA PRO A 35 -3.96 25.32 11.98
C PRO A 35 -4.35 25.58 13.44
N THR A 36 -5.00 26.72 13.68
CA THR A 36 -5.47 27.12 15.01
C THR A 36 -6.59 26.19 15.49
N PRO A 37 -6.55 25.65 16.73
CA PRO A 37 -7.60 24.78 17.24
C PRO A 37 -8.97 25.48 17.31
N LEU A 38 -10.03 24.79 16.89
CA LEU A 38 -11.40 25.16 17.26
C LEU A 38 -11.61 24.83 18.75
N GLU A 39 -11.59 25.84 19.60
CA GLU A 39 -12.01 25.72 20.99
C GLU A 39 -13.54 25.58 21.11
N ASN A 40 -13.97 24.73 22.06
CA ASN A 40 -15.32 24.53 22.60
C ASN A 40 -16.15 23.38 22.04
N GLN A 41 -15.79 22.15 22.43
CA GLN A 41 -16.77 21.07 22.58
C GLN A 41 -16.45 20.28 23.87
N PRO A 42 -17.40 20.10 24.80
CA PRO A 42 -17.17 19.35 26.04
C PRO A 42 -17.03 17.85 25.77
N PRO A 43 -16.19 17.12 26.53
CA PRO A 43 -15.94 15.70 26.31
C PRO A 43 -17.16 14.84 26.66
N ALA A 44 -17.44 13.83 25.83
CA ALA A 44 -18.44 12.80 26.09
C ALA A 44 -17.92 11.78 27.12
N GLU A 45 -18.79 11.36 28.04
CA GLU A 45 -18.50 10.39 29.10
C GLU A 45 -18.22 8.99 28.52
N ALA A 46 -17.04 8.44 28.82
CA ALA A 46 -16.66 7.08 28.46
C ALA A 46 -17.22 6.07 29.48
N THR A 47 -17.92 5.05 28.98
CA THR A 47 -18.38 3.92 29.80
C THR A 47 -17.31 2.82 29.81
N VAL A 48 -16.86 2.41 30.99
CA VAL A 48 -15.84 1.38 31.21
C VAL A 48 -16.50 -0.01 31.24
N ILE A 49 -16.02 -0.96 30.42
CA ILE A 49 -16.44 -2.37 30.48
C ILE A 49 -15.26 -3.22 30.97
N ASN A 50 -15.53 -4.07 31.96
CA ASN A 50 -14.57 -4.92 32.67
C ASN A 50 -14.11 -6.14 31.85
N GLN A 51 -12.82 -6.47 31.94
CA GLN A 51 -12.16 -7.67 31.42
C GLN A 51 -12.62 -8.97 32.13
N PRO A 52 -12.66 -10.13 31.44
CA PRO A 52 -12.68 -11.44 32.08
C PRO A 52 -11.30 -12.11 32.17
N THR A 53 -11.20 -12.97 33.19
CA THR A 53 -10.05 -13.66 33.75
C THR A 53 -9.60 -14.87 32.91
N ALA A 54 -8.28 -15.09 32.83
CA ALA A 54 -7.64 -16.21 32.14
C ALA A 54 -7.85 -17.57 32.83
N VAL A 55 -8.03 -18.62 32.02
CA VAL A 55 -8.00 -20.04 32.45
C VAL A 55 -6.79 -20.73 31.81
N ALA A 56 -6.09 -21.53 32.60
CA ALA A 56 -4.85 -22.23 32.26
C ALA A 56 -5.07 -23.43 31.32
N PRO A 57 -4.08 -23.81 30.48
CA PRO A 57 -4.15 -25.01 29.67
C PRO A 57 -3.56 -26.23 30.39
N GLU A 58 -4.26 -27.37 30.30
CA GLU A 58 -3.81 -28.68 30.74
C GLU A 58 -3.12 -29.40 29.58
N LEU A 59 -1.89 -29.88 29.80
CA LEU A 59 -1.13 -30.72 28.88
C LEU A 59 -1.60 -32.18 28.99
N GLU A 60 -1.90 -32.83 27.87
CA GLU A 60 -1.87 -34.29 27.75
C GLU A 60 -0.91 -34.72 26.64
N THR A 61 0.03 -35.59 27.02
CA THR A 61 0.92 -36.31 26.12
C THR A 61 0.54 -37.79 26.16
N ALA A 62 0.26 -38.40 25.02
CA ALA A 62 0.46 -39.83 24.84
C ALA A 62 0.75 -40.18 23.38
N VAL A 63 1.92 -40.79 23.17
CA VAL A 63 2.39 -41.37 21.91
C VAL A 63 2.07 -42.87 21.92
N ALA A 64 1.51 -43.38 20.82
CA ALA A 64 1.58 -44.79 20.47
C ALA A 64 1.55 -44.93 18.94
N GLY A 65 2.52 -45.66 18.38
CA GLY A 65 2.74 -45.79 16.95
C GLY A 65 2.19 -47.08 16.33
N SER A 66 2.22 -47.11 14.99
CA SER A 66 2.23 -48.23 14.01
C SER A 66 1.53 -47.70 12.73
N SER A 67 1.79 -48.10 11.48
CA SER A 67 2.67 -49.01 10.74
C SER A 67 2.63 -48.54 9.26
N PRO A 68 3.52 -48.98 8.35
CA PRO A 68 3.59 -48.43 6.99
C PRO A 68 2.50 -48.97 6.04
N THR A 69 1.87 -48.05 5.31
CA THR A 69 0.86 -48.31 4.26
C THR A 69 1.53 -48.74 2.94
N PRO A 70 0.92 -49.63 2.13
CA PRO A 70 1.51 -50.11 0.89
C PRO A 70 1.52 -49.04 -0.21
N VAL A 71 2.54 -49.10 -1.06
CA VAL A 71 2.70 -48.27 -2.27
C VAL A 71 1.72 -48.75 -3.34
N GLU A 72 0.76 -47.91 -3.71
CA GLU A 72 -0.06 -48.11 -4.91
C GLU A 72 0.64 -47.55 -6.16
N THR A 73 0.45 -48.27 -7.26
CA THR A 73 1.01 -47.99 -8.59
C THR A 73 0.16 -46.91 -9.29
N PRO A 74 0.75 -45.90 -9.94
CA PRO A 74 -0.02 -44.79 -10.52
C PRO A 74 -0.80 -45.26 -11.75
N THR A 75 -2.13 -45.16 -11.68
CA THR A 75 -3.03 -45.27 -12.81
C THR A 75 -3.23 -43.88 -13.42
N LEU A 76 -2.96 -43.73 -14.71
CA LEU A 76 -3.17 -42.48 -15.46
C LEU A 76 -4.65 -42.08 -15.41
N ALA A 77 -4.94 -40.96 -14.76
CA ALA A 77 -6.28 -40.37 -14.69
C ALA A 77 -6.65 -39.68 -16.02
N PRO A 78 -7.92 -39.73 -16.43
CA PRO A 78 -8.41 -39.03 -17.62
C PRO A 78 -8.27 -37.51 -17.45
N THR A 79 -7.99 -36.83 -18.57
CA THR A 79 -7.90 -35.37 -18.70
C THR A 79 -9.01 -34.66 -17.91
N ALA A 80 -8.60 -33.83 -16.95
CA ALA A 80 -9.51 -33.07 -16.10
C ALA A 80 -10.45 -32.21 -16.97
N THR A 81 -11.74 -32.49 -16.87
CA THR A 81 -12.77 -31.57 -17.35
C THR A 81 -12.73 -30.34 -16.45
N ALA A 82 -12.61 -29.15 -17.04
CA ALA A 82 -12.59 -27.89 -16.30
C ALA A 82 -13.74 -27.88 -15.27
N LYS A 83 -13.37 -27.72 -13.99
CA LYS A 83 -14.32 -27.66 -12.88
C LYS A 83 -15.21 -26.44 -13.12
N ALA A 84 -16.48 -26.65 -13.43
CA ALA A 84 -17.45 -25.57 -13.52
C ALA A 84 -17.53 -24.90 -12.14
N GLU A 85 -17.02 -23.67 -12.07
CA GLU A 85 -17.10 -22.85 -10.88
C GLU A 85 -18.57 -22.48 -10.64
N THR A 86 -19.07 -22.73 -9.42
CA THR A 86 -20.47 -22.46 -9.07
C THR A 86 -20.73 -20.96 -9.16
N ALA A 87 -21.62 -20.58 -10.09
CA ALA A 87 -22.10 -19.21 -10.23
C ALA A 87 -22.64 -18.70 -8.89
N ASP A 88 -22.22 -17.51 -8.49
CA ASP A 88 -22.74 -16.87 -7.30
C ASP A 88 -24.14 -16.32 -7.59
N SER A 89 -25.14 -16.91 -6.94
CA SER A 89 -26.56 -16.55 -7.07
C SER A 89 -26.88 -15.08 -6.74
N GLN A 90 -25.97 -14.35 -6.09
CA GLN A 90 -26.16 -12.96 -5.69
C GLN A 90 -25.65 -11.92 -6.70
N SER A 91 -24.94 -12.35 -7.75
CA SER A 91 -24.36 -11.44 -8.76
C SER A 91 -24.93 -11.68 -10.16
N GLN A 92 -24.93 -10.63 -10.97
CA GLN A 92 -25.25 -10.73 -12.39
C GLN A 92 -23.95 -10.80 -13.20
N PRO A 93 -23.71 -11.86 -13.98
CA PRO A 93 -22.54 -11.94 -14.83
C PRO A 93 -22.64 -10.88 -15.95
N VAL A 94 -21.56 -10.13 -16.15
CA VAL A 94 -21.50 -9.12 -17.20
C VAL A 94 -21.17 -9.78 -18.54
N ALA A 95 -22.01 -9.53 -19.56
CA ALA A 95 -21.72 -9.97 -20.90
C ALA A 95 -20.69 -9.04 -21.57
N ALA A 96 -19.83 -9.62 -22.43
CA ALA A 96 -18.84 -8.86 -23.18
C ALA A 96 -19.51 -7.72 -23.98
N GLY A 97 -18.97 -6.51 -23.86
CA GLY A 97 -19.52 -5.30 -24.53
C GLY A 97 -20.71 -4.64 -23.81
N SER A 98 -21.05 -5.09 -22.60
CA SER A 98 -22.12 -4.50 -21.78
C SER A 98 -21.64 -4.18 -20.36
N LEU A 99 -20.46 -3.57 -20.24
CA LEU A 99 -19.96 -3.15 -18.93
C LEU A 99 -20.94 -2.15 -18.29
N PRO A 100 -21.18 -2.25 -16.97
CA PRO A 100 -22.04 -1.32 -16.27
C PRO A 100 -21.52 0.12 -16.43
N PRO A 101 -22.39 1.14 -16.49
CA PRO A 101 -21.93 2.51 -16.63
C PRO A 101 -21.21 2.96 -15.35
N THR A 102 -20.06 3.62 -15.52
CA THR A 102 -19.32 4.27 -14.43
C THR A 102 -18.98 5.70 -14.83
N GLY A 103 -18.70 6.56 -13.84
CA GLY A 103 -18.19 7.91 -14.09
C GLY A 103 -16.67 7.98 -14.23
N TYR A 104 -15.97 6.88 -13.97
CA TYR A 104 -14.53 6.83 -13.77
C TYR A 104 -13.94 5.58 -14.40
N ASP A 105 -12.70 5.67 -14.86
CA ASP A 105 -11.96 4.54 -15.38
C ASP A 105 -11.33 3.74 -14.24
N LEU A 106 -11.32 2.42 -14.34
CA LEU A 106 -10.63 1.55 -13.37
C LEU A 106 -9.36 1.00 -13.99
N LEU A 107 -8.21 1.25 -13.35
CA LEU A 107 -6.95 0.59 -13.65
C LEU A 107 -6.77 -0.60 -12.70
N PHE A 108 -6.35 -1.75 -13.22
CA PHE A 108 -6.19 -2.97 -12.44
C PHE A 108 -5.24 -3.97 -13.13
N VAL A 109 -4.76 -4.95 -12.36
CA VAL A 109 -4.03 -6.10 -12.91
C VAL A 109 -4.96 -7.32 -12.91
N ALA A 110 -5.05 -8.03 -14.04
CA ALA A 110 -5.75 -9.31 -14.15
C ALA A 110 -5.05 -10.20 -15.17
N GLU A 111 -5.00 -11.51 -14.92
CA GLU A 111 -4.23 -12.47 -15.74
C GLU A 111 -2.76 -12.05 -15.94
N GLY A 112 -2.18 -11.34 -14.96
CA GLY A 112 -0.82 -10.79 -15.05
C GLY A 112 -0.67 -9.60 -16.01
N ALA A 113 -1.74 -9.14 -16.65
CA ALA A 113 -1.75 -7.99 -17.54
C ALA A 113 -2.23 -6.73 -16.82
N LEU A 114 -1.69 -5.56 -17.16
CA LEU A 114 -2.26 -4.28 -16.75
C LEU A 114 -3.41 -3.93 -17.69
N LYS A 115 -4.61 -3.78 -17.14
CA LYS A 115 -5.84 -3.51 -17.88
C LYS A 115 -6.51 -2.24 -17.38
N ARG A 116 -7.29 -1.61 -18.25
CA ARG A 116 -8.11 -0.43 -17.95
C ARG A 116 -9.54 -0.66 -18.40
N TRP A 117 -10.47 -0.60 -17.47
CA TRP A 117 -11.88 -0.43 -17.79
C TRP A 117 -12.14 1.06 -18.07
N GLN A 118 -12.47 1.36 -19.32
CA GLN A 118 -12.81 2.69 -19.77
C GLN A 118 -14.31 2.94 -19.61
N ALA A 119 -14.67 3.89 -18.75
CA ALA A 119 -16.03 4.34 -18.50
C ALA A 119 -16.72 4.80 -19.79
N ALA A 120 -16.04 5.65 -20.57
CA ALA A 120 -16.62 6.30 -21.73
C ALA A 120 -16.99 5.33 -22.87
N SER A 121 -16.20 4.26 -23.05
CA SER A 121 -16.43 3.27 -24.11
C SER A 121 -17.14 2.01 -23.60
N GLY A 122 -17.18 1.77 -22.29
CA GLY A 122 -17.68 0.53 -21.71
C GLY A 122 -16.83 -0.68 -22.11
N GLN A 123 -15.52 -0.50 -22.30
CA GLN A 123 -14.59 -1.55 -22.73
C GLN A 123 -13.45 -1.74 -21.73
N VAL A 124 -12.90 -2.96 -21.70
CA VAL A 124 -11.63 -3.27 -21.03
C VAL A 124 -10.53 -3.29 -22.08
N LEU A 125 -9.50 -2.47 -21.88
CA LEU A 125 -8.30 -2.42 -22.70
C LEU A 125 -7.13 -3.05 -21.97
N THR A 126 -6.40 -3.93 -22.64
CA THR A 126 -5.08 -4.38 -22.17
C THR A 126 -4.04 -3.32 -22.52
N LEU A 127 -3.43 -2.71 -21.50
CA LEU A 127 -2.40 -1.69 -21.67
C LEU A 127 -1.01 -2.32 -21.76
N ILE A 128 -0.73 -3.30 -20.89
CA ILE A 128 0.50 -4.09 -20.91
C ILE A 128 0.12 -5.57 -20.81
N PRO A 129 0.52 -6.42 -21.78
CA PRO A 129 0.19 -7.84 -21.74
C PRO A 129 0.92 -8.57 -20.61
N GLY A 130 0.28 -9.61 -20.07
CA GLY A 130 0.87 -10.51 -19.08
C GLY A 130 1.90 -11.47 -19.68
N GLY A 131 2.38 -12.40 -18.85
CA GLY A 131 3.23 -13.50 -19.28
C GLY A 131 2.48 -14.59 -20.07
N ASP A 132 3.14 -15.72 -20.32
CA ASP A 132 2.50 -16.87 -20.98
C ASP A 132 1.46 -17.52 -20.05
N GLU A 133 0.17 -17.32 -20.39
CA GLU A 133 -1.00 -17.79 -19.64
C GLU A 133 -1.00 -19.31 -19.42
N ALA A 134 -0.42 -20.10 -20.33
CA ALA A 134 -0.43 -21.56 -20.26
C ALA A 134 0.39 -22.13 -19.08
N ALA A 135 1.26 -21.32 -18.47
CA ALA A 135 2.06 -21.69 -17.30
C ALA A 135 1.45 -21.25 -15.97
N SER A 136 0.23 -20.67 -15.96
CA SER A 136 -0.15 -19.69 -14.93
C SER A 136 -1.06 -20.17 -13.81
N ASP A 137 -2.11 -20.97 -14.03
CA ASP A 137 -3.12 -21.21 -12.97
C ASP A 137 -2.52 -21.88 -11.72
N GLU A 138 -1.77 -22.99 -11.87
CA GLU A 138 -1.13 -23.68 -10.74
C GLU A 138 -0.12 -22.77 -10.01
N LYS A 139 0.60 -21.93 -10.75
CA LYS A 139 1.55 -20.98 -10.16
C LYS A 139 0.84 -19.82 -9.46
N ARG A 140 -0.26 -19.31 -10.01
CA ARG A 140 -1.08 -18.25 -9.41
C ARG A 140 -1.75 -18.76 -8.14
N ASP A 141 -2.29 -19.97 -8.16
CA ASP A 141 -2.84 -20.65 -6.98
C ASP A 141 -1.79 -20.82 -5.87
N ALA A 142 -0.54 -21.09 -6.25
CA ALA A 142 0.58 -21.19 -5.33
C ALA A 142 1.18 -19.83 -4.91
N GLY A 143 0.66 -18.70 -5.41
CA GLY A 143 1.20 -17.37 -5.15
C GLY A 143 2.62 -17.16 -5.70
N LEU A 144 3.01 -17.93 -6.70
CA LEU A 144 4.35 -17.90 -7.28
C LEU A 144 4.46 -16.83 -8.38
N PRO A 145 5.59 -16.12 -8.45
CA PRO A 145 5.84 -15.11 -9.49
C PRO A 145 5.90 -15.75 -10.89
N ILE A 146 5.28 -15.11 -11.88
CA ILE A 146 5.24 -15.57 -13.27
C ILE A 146 6.01 -14.58 -14.15
N VAL A 147 7.02 -15.10 -14.87
CA VAL A 147 7.82 -14.29 -15.79
C VAL A 147 6.93 -13.76 -16.92
N GLY A 148 7.00 -12.45 -17.13
CA GLY A 148 6.18 -11.70 -18.08
C GLY A 148 5.00 -10.98 -17.45
N ASP A 149 4.64 -11.29 -16.20
CA ASP A 149 3.53 -10.62 -15.52
C ASP A 149 3.91 -9.21 -15.04
N VAL A 150 2.90 -8.34 -15.04
CA VAL A 150 2.91 -7.09 -14.31
C VAL A 150 2.82 -7.42 -12.82
N ALA A 151 3.82 -7.01 -12.06
CA ALA A 151 3.92 -7.26 -10.62
C ALA A 151 3.35 -6.12 -9.76
N GLY A 152 3.06 -4.98 -10.39
CA GLY A 152 2.45 -3.83 -9.77
C GLY A 152 2.63 -2.57 -10.62
N TYR A 153 1.95 -1.51 -10.21
CA TYR A 153 2.07 -0.18 -10.80
C TYR A 153 1.98 0.92 -9.73
N SER A 154 2.40 2.13 -10.09
CA SER A 154 2.29 3.33 -9.24
C SER A 154 1.87 4.52 -10.11
N LEU A 155 0.93 5.35 -9.64
CA LEU A 155 0.29 6.41 -10.42
C LEU A 155 0.73 7.81 -10.01
N SER A 156 0.73 8.73 -10.97
CA SER A 156 0.68 10.17 -10.68
C SER A 156 -0.69 10.54 -10.11
N ARG A 157 -0.75 11.67 -9.39
CA ARG A 157 -1.97 12.14 -8.71
C ARG A 157 -3.13 12.42 -9.67
N ASP A 158 -2.80 12.87 -10.88
CA ASP A 158 -3.78 13.15 -11.93
C ASP A 158 -4.23 11.87 -12.67
N GLY A 159 -3.70 10.70 -12.32
CA GLY A 159 -4.02 9.42 -12.96
C GLY A 159 -3.67 9.35 -14.44
N ARG A 160 -2.84 10.27 -14.95
CA ARG A 160 -2.44 10.29 -16.36
C ARG A 160 -1.18 9.50 -16.65
N ARG A 161 -0.39 9.20 -15.63
CA ARG A 161 0.94 8.59 -15.76
C ARG A 161 1.07 7.44 -14.78
N ALA A 162 1.70 6.36 -15.23
CA ALA A 162 1.99 5.20 -14.40
C ALA A 162 3.46 4.78 -14.54
N ALA A 163 4.08 4.36 -13.45
CA ALA A 163 5.24 3.49 -13.47
C ALA A 163 4.75 2.04 -13.32
N VAL A 164 5.26 1.12 -14.12
CA VAL A 164 4.84 -0.28 -14.13
C VAL A 164 6.05 -1.19 -13.98
N ALA A 165 5.98 -2.12 -13.04
CA ALA A 165 6.99 -3.15 -12.86
C ALA A 165 6.53 -4.46 -13.52
N ARG A 166 7.38 -5.01 -14.39
CA ARG A 166 7.14 -6.29 -15.05
C ARG A 166 8.24 -7.28 -14.67
N LEU A 167 7.88 -8.47 -14.24
CA LEU A 167 8.86 -9.51 -13.94
C LEU A 167 9.44 -10.07 -15.25
N THR A 168 10.76 -9.99 -15.43
CA THR A 168 11.43 -10.41 -16.67
C THR A 168 12.27 -11.68 -16.49
N ALA A 169 12.68 -12.00 -15.26
CA ALA A 169 13.35 -13.27 -14.95
C ALA A 169 13.14 -13.68 -13.49
N SER A 170 13.26 -14.99 -13.25
CA SER A 170 13.29 -15.59 -11.92
C SER A 170 14.47 -16.57 -11.90
N THR A 171 15.54 -16.19 -11.20
CA THR A 171 16.84 -16.88 -11.27
C THR A 171 17.17 -17.49 -9.91
N PRO A 172 17.24 -18.82 -9.78
CA PRO A 172 17.75 -19.45 -8.57
C PRO A 172 19.26 -19.22 -8.45
N ILE A 173 19.69 -18.65 -7.34
CA ILE A 173 21.09 -18.42 -6.99
C ILE A 173 21.41 -19.19 -5.72
N SER A 174 22.52 -19.92 -5.74
CA SER A 174 23.01 -20.64 -4.57
C SER A 174 23.66 -19.66 -3.59
N ASP A 175 23.11 -19.57 -2.38
CA ASP A 175 23.77 -19.00 -1.21
C ASP A 175 24.64 -20.09 -0.58
N THR A 176 25.91 -20.12 -0.99
CA THR A 176 26.87 -21.12 -0.52
C THR A 176 27.26 -20.96 0.95
N ILE A 177 26.99 -19.79 1.56
CA ILE A 177 27.27 -19.54 2.97
C ILE A 177 26.21 -20.18 3.84
N ASN A 178 24.93 -19.97 3.49
CA ASN A 178 23.80 -20.51 4.25
C ASN A 178 23.32 -21.89 3.76
N ALA A 179 23.90 -22.39 2.66
CA ALA A 179 23.48 -23.62 1.98
C ALA A 179 22.00 -23.60 1.57
N VAL A 180 21.49 -22.44 1.16
CA VAL A 180 20.11 -22.22 0.71
C VAL A 180 20.11 -21.75 -0.75
N THR A 181 19.11 -22.15 -1.53
CA THR A 181 18.87 -21.55 -2.84
C THR A 181 17.90 -20.39 -2.68
N VAL A 182 18.31 -19.20 -3.10
CA VAL A 182 17.48 -18.00 -3.09
C VAL A 182 17.05 -17.68 -4.51
N THR A 183 15.79 -17.35 -4.70
CA THR A 183 15.29 -16.95 -6.02
C THR A 183 15.38 -15.44 -6.15
N VAL A 184 16.25 -14.96 -7.04
CA VAL A 184 16.35 -13.55 -7.40
C VAL A 184 15.37 -13.26 -8.53
N GLN A 185 14.51 -12.29 -8.30
CA GLN A 185 13.55 -11.78 -9.27
C GLN A 185 14.16 -10.56 -9.96
N THR A 186 14.05 -10.53 -11.28
CA THR A 186 14.51 -9.40 -12.10
C THR A 186 13.30 -8.69 -12.70
N TYR A 187 13.21 -7.38 -12.49
CA TYR A 187 12.10 -6.56 -12.94
C TYR A 187 12.55 -5.51 -13.95
N ALA A 188 11.72 -5.27 -14.96
CA ALA A 188 11.82 -4.07 -15.79
C ALA A 188 10.81 -3.03 -15.30
N LEU A 189 11.24 -1.77 -15.20
CA LEU A 189 10.39 -0.62 -14.88
C LEU A 189 10.12 0.19 -16.14
N SER A 190 8.85 0.40 -16.45
CA SER A 190 8.40 1.24 -17.57
C SER A 190 7.58 2.42 -17.09
N TYR A 191 7.65 3.52 -17.80
CA TYR A 191 6.74 4.65 -17.72
C TYR A 191 5.64 4.48 -18.78
N LEU A 192 4.40 4.72 -18.40
CA LEU A 192 3.22 4.61 -19.24
C LEU A 192 2.40 5.91 -19.14
N ASP A 193 2.17 6.53 -20.29
CA ASP A 193 1.21 7.61 -20.43
C ASP A 193 -0.18 7.00 -20.72
N LEU A 194 -1.10 7.18 -19.78
CA LEU A 194 -2.43 6.55 -19.82
C LEU A 194 -3.38 7.25 -20.80
N GLU A 195 -3.10 8.49 -21.20
CA GLU A 195 -3.93 9.19 -22.18
C GLU A 195 -3.61 8.73 -23.61
N THR A 196 -2.32 8.57 -23.92
CA THR A 196 -1.82 8.24 -25.25
C THR A 196 -1.55 6.75 -25.45
N GLY A 197 -1.40 5.98 -24.35
CA GLY A 197 -0.93 4.60 -24.38
C GLY A 197 0.58 4.47 -24.65
N SER A 198 1.32 5.58 -24.69
CA SER A 198 2.76 5.56 -24.95
C SER A 198 3.51 4.94 -23.78
N GLN A 199 4.36 3.95 -24.08
CA GLN A 199 5.22 3.29 -23.11
C GLN A 199 6.70 3.58 -23.38
N ARG A 200 7.47 3.78 -22.32
CA ARG A 200 8.93 3.90 -22.36
C ARG A 200 9.58 3.11 -21.24
N GLU A 201 10.61 2.33 -21.55
CA GLU A 201 11.41 1.67 -20.52
C GLU A 201 12.23 2.72 -19.75
N LEU A 202 12.17 2.66 -18.41
CA LEU A 202 12.99 3.49 -17.51
C LEU A 202 14.20 2.72 -17.00
N VAL A 203 13.98 1.47 -16.59
CA VAL A 203 15.02 0.60 -16.01
C VAL A 203 14.86 -0.80 -16.57
N PRO A 204 15.82 -1.33 -17.36
CA PRO A 204 15.68 -2.62 -18.01
C PRO A 204 15.71 -3.81 -17.04
N ALA A 205 16.46 -3.69 -15.94
CA ALA A 205 16.65 -4.78 -15.00
C ALA A 205 16.99 -4.27 -13.60
N VAL A 206 16.12 -4.58 -12.63
CA VAL A 206 16.31 -4.40 -11.19
C VAL A 206 16.23 -5.77 -10.54
N ASN A 207 17.30 -6.18 -9.85
CA ASN A 207 17.37 -7.47 -9.18
C ASN A 207 17.01 -7.31 -7.70
N ILE A 208 16.14 -8.17 -7.19
CA ILE A 208 15.73 -8.18 -5.78
C ILE A 208 15.26 -9.58 -5.38
N VAL A 209 15.21 -9.86 -4.08
CA VAL A 209 14.52 -11.03 -3.54
C VAL A 209 13.15 -10.59 -3.03
N GLY A 210 12.10 -11.18 -3.58
CA GLY A 210 10.72 -10.79 -3.29
C GLY A 210 10.21 -9.64 -4.17
N ARG A 211 9.13 -9.00 -3.75
CA ARG A 211 8.42 -7.98 -4.56
C ARG A 211 9.23 -6.68 -4.63
N LEU A 212 9.34 -6.11 -5.83
CA LEU A 212 9.95 -4.81 -6.04
C LEU A 212 9.10 -3.70 -5.37
N SER A 213 9.73 -2.89 -4.53
CA SER A 213 9.13 -1.67 -3.99
C SER A 213 9.53 -0.47 -4.84
N PHE A 214 8.53 0.31 -5.28
CA PHE A 214 8.73 1.52 -6.07
C PHE A 214 7.54 2.46 -5.92
N ALA A 215 7.76 3.76 -6.15
CA ALA A 215 6.69 4.75 -6.21
C ALA A 215 7.00 5.88 -7.19
N LEU A 216 6.00 6.23 -8.00
CA LEU A 216 6.00 7.39 -8.87
C LEU A 216 5.62 8.63 -8.05
N SER A 217 6.30 9.76 -8.29
CA SER A 217 5.95 11.04 -7.67
C SER A 217 4.55 11.48 -8.09
N GLN A 218 3.90 12.31 -7.26
CA GLN A 218 2.54 12.78 -7.51
C GLN A 218 2.43 13.57 -8.84
N ASP A 219 3.49 14.24 -9.26
CA ASP A 219 3.60 14.92 -10.57
C ASP A 219 4.06 14.01 -11.73
N GLY A 220 4.38 12.74 -11.44
CA GLY A 220 4.83 11.76 -12.40
C GLY A 220 6.24 11.96 -12.95
N ARG A 221 7.05 12.87 -12.39
CA ARG A 221 8.38 13.23 -12.92
C ARG A 221 9.53 12.40 -12.36
N HIS A 222 9.35 11.76 -11.22
CA HIS A 222 10.40 11.00 -10.55
C HIS A 222 9.88 9.63 -10.12
N LEU A 223 10.71 8.61 -10.26
CA LEU A 223 10.43 7.27 -9.77
C LEU A 223 11.50 6.90 -8.73
N ALA A 224 11.07 6.61 -7.51
CA ALA A 224 11.90 6.05 -6.45
C ALA A 224 11.71 4.54 -6.39
N PHE A 225 12.78 3.78 -6.22
CA PHE A 225 12.69 2.32 -6.10
C PHE A 225 13.90 1.73 -5.35
N GLY A 226 13.68 0.54 -4.77
CA GLY A 226 14.71 -0.22 -4.06
C GLY A 226 15.09 -1.49 -4.82
N GLY A 227 16.37 -1.87 -4.81
CA GLY A 227 16.82 -3.13 -5.40
C GLY A 227 18.24 -3.48 -4.98
N TRP A 228 18.67 -4.74 -5.12
CA TRP A 228 20.03 -5.16 -4.81
C TRP A 228 21.04 -4.68 -5.85
N SER A 229 20.65 -4.71 -7.12
CA SER A 229 21.50 -4.26 -8.23
C SER A 229 20.69 -3.96 -9.48
N LEU A 230 21.33 -3.23 -10.40
CA LEU A 230 20.84 -3.04 -11.77
C LEU A 230 21.55 -3.98 -12.73
N GLY A 231 20.87 -4.40 -13.81
CA GLY A 231 21.46 -5.25 -14.85
C GLY A 231 21.29 -6.75 -14.59
N GLN A 232 22.23 -7.57 -15.09
CA GLN A 232 22.17 -9.02 -14.91
C GLN A 232 22.58 -9.42 -13.48
N PRO A 233 21.88 -10.37 -12.84
CA PRO A 233 22.28 -10.85 -11.52
C PRO A 233 23.65 -11.51 -11.61
N THR A 234 24.60 -11.11 -10.76
CA THR A 234 25.90 -11.77 -10.67
C THR A 234 25.73 -13.07 -9.87
N GLY A 235 26.16 -14.20 -10.44
CA GLY A 235 25.77 -15.55 -10.02
C GLY A 235 26.30 -16.07 -8.68
N SER A 236 26.56 -15.22 -7.68
CA SER A 236 26.96 -15.68 -6.34
C SER A 236 26.64 -14.66 -5.24
N LEU A 237 25.87 -15.08 -4.23
CA LEU A 237 25.61 -14.34 -3.00
C LEU A 237 26.72 -14.58 -1.96
N ALA A 238 27.99 -14.48 -2.37
CA ALA A 238 29.16 -14.89 -1.58
C ALA A 238 29.48 -13.99 -0.36
N SER A 239 28.62 -13.05 0.02
CA SER A 239 28.95 -12.06 1.06
C SER A 239 27.75 -11.65 1.92
N GLY A 240 27.21 -12.57 2.73
CA GLY A 240 26.18 -12.25 3.73
C GLY A 240 24.95 -11.54 3.15
N ALA A 241 24.10 -10.96 4.02
CA ALA A 241 22.92 -10.21 3.61
C ALA A 241 23.33 -9.10 2.62
N GLN A 242 22.90 -9.20 1.36
CA GLN A 242 23.13 -8.14 0.40
C GLN A 242 22.30 -6.92 0.81
N ASN A 243 22.99 -5.80 1.06
CA ASN A 243 22.33 -4.53 1.23
C ASN A 243 21.75 -4.09 -0.12
N GLY A 244 20.48 -3.74 -0.11
CA GLY A 244 19.81 -3.07 -1.20
C GLY A 244 20.40 -1.69 -1.42
N SER A 245 19.98 -1.08 -2.51
CA SER A 245 20.30 0.28 -2.88
C SER A 245 19.00 1.03 -3.18
N LEU A 246 18.99 2.28 -2.76
CA LEU A 246 17.98 3.26 -3.13
C LEU A 246 18.35 3.87 -4.47
N TYR A 247 17.41 3.87 -5.40
CA TYR A 247 17.55 4.49 -6.70
C TYR A 247 16.45 5.54 -6.93
N VAL A 248 16.80 6.58 -7.68
CA VAL A 248 15.86 7.57 -8.20
C VAL A 248 16.13 7.78 -9.70
N VAL A 249 15.08 7.88 -10.50
CA VAL A 249 15.18 8.18 -11.93
C VAL A 249 14.15 9.23 -12.34
N GLU A 250 14.57 10.17 -13.18
CA GLU A 250 13.67 11.11 -13.85
C GLU A 250 12.94 10.41 -15.00
N THR A 251 11.62 10.54 -15.02
CA THR A 251 10.75 9.78 -15.91
C THR A 251 10.63 10.37 -17.31
N GLU A 252 11.18 11.57 -17.57
CA GLU A 252 11.08 12.27 -18.87
C GLU A 252 12.43 12.36 -19.61
N THR A 253 13.57 12.46 -18.90
CA THR A 253 14.86 12.74 -19.54
C THR A 253 15.54 11.52 -20.17
N GLY A 254 15.18 10.30 -19.72
CA GLY A 254 15.84 9.07 -20.16
C GLY A 254 17.25 8.91 -19.59
N ALA A 255 17.59 9.72 -18.57
CA ALA A 255 18.81 9.55 -17.81
C ALA A 255 18.82 8.19 -17.10
N ALA A 256 20.01 7.63 -16.92
CA ALA A 256 20.18 6.42 -16.13
C ALA A 256 19.75 6.69 -14.66
N PRO A 257 19.22 5.67 -13.95
CA PRO A 257 18.92 5.79 -12.54
C PRO A 257 20.14 6.23 -11.72
N GLN A 258 19.92 7.13 -10.78
CA GLN A 258 20.91 7.56 -9.81
C GLN A 258 20.84 6.66 -8.58
N THR A 259 21.98 6.13 -8.16
CA THR A 259 22.12 5.44 -6.87
C THR A 259 22.30 6.47 -5.77
N ILE A 260 21.40 6.47 -4.78
CA ILE A 260 21.38 7.48 -3.71
C ILE A 260 22.11 6.97 -2.46
N SER A 261 21.74 5.79 -1.97
CA SER A 261 22.30 5.20 -0.75
C SER A 261 22.12 3.69 -0.72
N SER A 262 22.78 3.01 0.22
CA SER A 262 22.47 1.63 0.57
C SER A 262 21.26 1.55 1.52
N CYS A 263 20.57 0.41 1.52
CA CYS A 263 19.50 0.06 2.44
C CYS A 263 19.81 -1.28 3.13
N ALA A 264 19.35 -1.45 4.37
CA ALA A 264 19.66 -2.62 5.18
C ALA A 264 18.40 -3.42 5.53
N PRO A 265 18.17 -4.65 5.03
CA PRO A 265 18.77 -5.21 3.82
C PRO A 265 18.11 -4.69 2.54
N GLN A 266 16.96 -4.01 2.61
CA GLN A 266 16.24 -3.51 1.43
C GLN A 266 15.40 -2.29 1.78
N CYS A 267 15.28 -1.37 0.83
CA CYS A 267 14.35 -0.26 0.94
C CYS A 267 12.95 -0.77 0.58
N HIS A 268 11.93 -0.36 1.35
CA HIS A 268 10.55 -0.73 1.11
C HIS A 268 9.61 0.45 1.36
N ASP A 269 8.37 0.31 0.89
CA ASP A 269 7.25 1.24 1.14
C ASP A 269 7.59 2.70 0.82
N PHE A 270 7.70 3.03 -0.45
CA PHE A 270 8.00 4.41 -0.86
C PHE A 270 6.74 5.27 -0.84
N VAL A 271 6.76 6.40 -0.12
CA VAL A 271 5.63 7.34 -0.07
C VAL A 271 6.08 8.76 -0.38
N TRP A 272 5.72 9.26 -1.55
CA TRP A 272 5.99 10.63 -1.97
C TRP A 272 5.18 11.64 -1.18
N HIS A 273 5.84 12.70 -0.73
CA HIS A 273 5.17 13.85 -0.14
C HIS A 273 4.32 14.58 -1.20
N PRO A 274 3.16 15.19 -0.84
CA PRO A 274 2.32 15.95 -1.77
C PRO A 274 3.04 17.04 -2.57
N ASP A 275 4.14 17.58 -2.04
CA ASP A 275 4.96 18.62 -2.70
C ASP A 275 5.96 18.09 -3.74
N ASN A 276 6.09 16.77 -3.93
CA ASN A 276 6.98 16.11 -4.91
C ASN A 276 8.50 16.30 -4.70
N ASN A 277 8.94 17.10 -3.73
CA ASN A 277 10.37 17.37 -3.51
C ASN A 277 11.08 16.28 -2.70
N PHE A 278 10.33 15.43 -2.01
CA PHE A 278 10.89 14.36 -1.17
C PHE A 278 9.91 13.20 -1.03
N PHE A 279 10.44 12.08 -0.58
CA PHE A 279 9.67 10.90 -0.19
C PHE A 279 10.25 10.29 1.07
N VAL A 280 9.44 9.46 1.73
CA VAL A 280 9.85 8.63 2.85
C VAL A 280 9.87 7.17 2.44
N TYR A 281 10.71 6.38 3.10
CA TYR A 281 10.80 4.95 2.90
C TYR A 281 11.29 4.27 4.18
N GLY A 282 10.99 2.99 4.31
CA GLY A 282 11.52 2.15 5.37
C GLY A 282 12.70 1.30 4.91
N ASP A 283 13.60 0.99 5.82
CA ASP A 283 14.43 -0.21 5.76
C ASP A 283 14.57 -0.81 7.18
N GLY A 284 15.39 -1.84 7.34
CA GLY A 284 15.66 -2.48 8.64
C GLY A 284 16.45 -1.60 9.63
N GLY A 285 17.04 -0.49 9.19
CA GLY A 285 17.64 0.53 10.05
C GLY A 285 16.64 1.56 10.58
N GLY A 286 15.51 1.78 9.89
CA GLY A 286 14.50 2.74 10.33
C GLY A 286 13.65 3.36 9.23
N LEU A 287 13.02 4.49 9.56
CA LEU A 287 12.30 5.38 8.66
C LEU A 287 13.24 6.49 8.17
N PHE A 288 13.30 6.67 6.86
CA PHE A 288 14.16 7.65 6.21
C PHE A 288 13.36 8.63 5.35
N LEU A 289 13.92 9.81 5.15
CA LEU A 289 13.44 10.83 4.23
C LEU A 289 14.53 11.15 3.22
N TYR A 290 14.20 11.11 1.93
CA TYR A 290 15.11 11.60 0.89
C TYR A 290 14.52 12.80 0.18
N ASN A 291 15.22 13.93 0.27
CA ASN A 291 14.94 15.13 -0.49
C ASN A 291 15.76 15.10 -1.79
N LEU A 292 15.13 15.37 -2.93
CA LEU A 292 15.77 15.34 -4.25
C LEU A 292 16.96 16.31 -4.37
N SER A 293 17.01 17.37 -3.57
CA SER A 293 18.16 18.29 -3.53
C SER A 293 19.27 17.85 -2.58
N ALA A 294 19.07 16.79 -1.80
CA ALA A 294 20.04 16.31 -0.83
C ALA A 294 20.98 15.25 -1.44
N SER A 295 22.19 15.16 -0.89
CA SER A 295 23.17 14.16 -1.31
C SER A 295 22.96 12.79 -0.67
N GLN A 296 22.18 12.72 0.42
CA GLN A 296 21.92 11.49 1.17
C GLN A 296 20.58 11.58 1.90
N PRO A 297 19.94 10.43 2.22
CA PRO A 297 18.74 10.40 3.04
C PRO A 297 19.00 10.81 4.49
N GLU A 298 17.98 11.39 5.12
CA GLU A 298 17.92 11.70 6.54
C GLU A 298 17.24 10.55 7.30
N LEU A 299 17.84 10.11 8.41
CA LEU A 299 17.17 9.21 9.36
C LEU A 299 16.14 10.02 10.18
N LEU A 300 14.86 9.66 10.02
CA LEU A 300 13.76 10.25 10.78
C LEU A 300 13.55 9.55 12.11
N ALA A 301 13.51 8.21 12.09
CA ALA A 301 13.36 7.37 13.27
C ALA A 301 14.05 6.03 13.02
N GLY A 302 14.64 5.43 14.05
CA GLY A 302 15.30 4.14 13.92
C GLY A 302 15.58 3.53 15.28
N ASP A 303 15.75 2.21 15.31
CA ASP A 303 16.17 1.47 16.50
C ASP A 303 17.52 0.80 16.21
N PRO A 304 18.59 1.13 16.96
CA PRO A 304 19.90 0.50 16.77
C PRO A 304 19.89 -1.03 16.95
N ALA A 305 18.84 -1.60 17.55
CA ALA A 305 18.68 -3.03 17.73
C ALA A 305 18.05 -3.78 16.52
N ILE A 306 17.69 -3.10 15.43
CA ILE A 306 17.10 -3.71 14.20
C ILE A 306 15.89 -4.61 14.54
N THR A 307 15.03 -4.17 15.47
CA THR A 307 13.82 -4.93 15.80
C THR A 307 12.57 -4.34 15.19
N ARG A 308 12.57 -3.05 14.82
CA ARG A 308 11.35 -2.36 14.39
C ARG A 308 11.32 -2.12 12.88
N TYR A 309 10.30 -2.67 12.24
CA TYR A 309 9.80 -2.34 10.92
C TYR A 309 9.06 -1.00 10.95
N TYR A 310 9.42 -0.12 10.01
CA TYR A 310 8.78 1.17 9.74
C TYR A 310 8.24 1.17 8.32
N GLY A 311 6.96 0.86 8.14
CA GLY A 311 6.33 0.80 6.81
C GLY A 311 5.45 2.02 6.56
N PRO A 312 5.95 3.12 5.98
CA PRO A 312 5.12 4.28 5.65
C PRO A 312 3.99 3.90 4.67
N ILE A 313 2.81 4.48 4.85
CA ILE A 313 1.60 4.12 4.10
C ILE A 313 1.09 5.30 3.28
N SER A 314 0.84 6.43 3.94
CA SER A 314 0.27 7.62 3.28
C SER A 314 0.45 8.88 4.10
N TRP A 315 0.52 10.01 3.40
CA TRP A 315 0.49 11.33 4.02
C TRP A 315 -0.94 11.77 4.30
N ALA A 316 -1.12 12.44 5.44
CA ALA A 316 -2.24 13.35 5.63
C ALA A 316 -2.19 14.46 4.57
N LYS A 317 -3.32 15.10 4.29
CA LYS A 317 -3.41 16.15 3.27
C LYS A 317 -2.62 17.40 3.63
N ASN A 318 -2.42 17.66 4.92
CA ASN A 318 -1.51 18.71 5.38
C ASN A 318 -0.02 18.47 5.07
N GLY A 319 0.37 17.27 4.61
CA GLY A 319 1.77 16.92 4.32
C GLY A 319 2.67 16.80 5.56
N ARG A 320 2.12 16.96 6.76
CA ARG A 320 2.88 16.94 8.01
C ARG A 320 2.92 15.55 8.63
N TRP A 321 1.77 14.89 8.63
CA TRP A 321 1.60 13.61 9.31
C TRP A 321 1.71 12.45 8.33
N LEU A 322 2.48 11.45 8.73
CA LEU A 322 2.68 10.24 7.97
C LEU A 322 2.05 9.08 8.72
N LEU A 323 1.09 8.42 8.10
CA LEU A 323 0.56 7.15 8.58
C LEU A 323 1.56 6.05 8.24
N MET A 324 1.87 5.18 9.19
CA MET A 324 2.83 4.08 9.01
C MET A 324 2.49 2.84 9.83
N TRP A 325 3.03 1.71 9.42
CA TRP A 325 3.20 0.51 10.24
C TRP A 325 4.40 0.67 11.17
N LEU A 326 4.26 0.21 12.41
CA LEU A 326 5.31 0.23 13.42
C LEU A 326 5.29 -1.07 14.24
N GLY A 327 6.32 -1.91 14.13
CA GLY A 327 6.40 -3.15 14.92
C GLY A 327 7.48 -4.12 14.47
N LEU A 328 7.36 -5.42 14.76
CA LEU A 328 8.39 -6.42 14.43
C LEU A 328 8.28 -6.98 12.98
N GLY A 329 7.30 -6.52 12.22
CA GLY A 329 6.94 -7.01 10.89
C GLY A 329 5.49 -6.67 10.58
N VAL A 330 4.88 -7.31 9.58
CA VAL A 330 3.43 -7.18 9.33
C VAL A 330 2.65 -7.80 10.50
N GLU A 331 3.07 -8.99 10.95
CA GLU A 331 2.62 -9.54 12.21
C GLU A 331 3.37 -8.84 13.36
N GLY A 332 2.61 -8.36 14.33
CA GLY A 332 3.14 -7.65 15.48
C GLY A 332 3.46 -6.17 15.25
N ALA A 333 2.81 -5.54 14.26
CA ALA A 333 2.82 -4.09 14.10
C ALA A 333 1.51 -3.43 14.51
N ASP A 334 1.66 -2.26 15.11
CA ASP A 334 0.60 -1.29 15.28
C ASP A 334 0.57 -0.32 14.10
N ARG A 335 -0.54 0.38 13.96
CA ARG A 335 -0.62 1.60 13.15
C ARG A 335 -0.12 2.77 13.99
N ALA A 336 0.63 3.66 13.37
CA ALA A 336 1.13 4.86 14.02
C ALA A 336 1.07 6.07 13.09
N ILE A 337 1.01 7.24 13.70
CA ILE A 337 1.22 8.52 13.03
C ILE A 337 2.60 9.03 13.40
N PHE A 338 3.40 9.34 12.40
CA PHE A 338 4.68 10.02 12.55
C PHE A 338 4.51 11.50 12.20
N ASP A 339 4.81 12.37 13.15
CA ASP A 339 4.86 13.82 12.94
C ASP A 339 6.26 14.21 12.46
N VAL A 340 6.41 14.44 11.16
CA VAL A 340 7.73 14.57 10.51
C VAL A 340 8.57 15.74 11.05
N PRO A 341 8.03 16.95 11.25
CA PRO A 341 8.79 18.07 11.78
C PRO A 341 9.31 17.85 13.21
N THR A 342 8.52 17.19 14.07
CA THR A 342 8.86 16.99 15.49
C THR A 342 9.55 15.65 15.74
N LYS A 343 9.54 14.75 14.74
CA LYS A 343 9.99 13.35 14.82
C LYS A 343 9.27 12.55 15.90
N GLN A 344 8.05 12.96 16.25
CA GLN A 344 7.24 12.29 17.24
C GLN A 344 6.44 11.16 16.62
N THR A 345 6.39 10.02 17.31
CA THR A 345 5.58 8.86 16.92
C THR A 345 4.41 8.71 17.87
N MET A 346 3.21 8.55 17.32
CA MET A 346 1.96 8.39 18.07
C MET A 346 1.30 7.08 17.63
N THR A 347 1.34 6.05 18.49
CA THR A 347 0.70 4.77 18.21
C THR A 347 -0.82 4.90 18.32
N ILE A 348 -1.55 4.29 17.38
CA ILE A 348 -3.00 4.24 17.39
C ILE A 348 -3.44 3.06 18.25
N PRO A 349 -4.19 3.27 19.35
CA PRO A 349 -4.60 2.19 20.24
C PRO A 349 -5.39 1.09 19.52
N ASN A 350 -5.18 -0.17 19.96
CA ASN A 350 -5.91 -1.34 19.47
C ASN A 350 -5.82 -1.56 17.94
N THR A 351 -4.66 -1.23 17.36
CA THR A 351 -4.37 -1.51 15.95
C THR A 351 -3.32 -2.59 15.74
N PHE A 352 -2.88 -3.23 16.83
CA PHE A 352 -1.92 -4.31 16.82
C PHE A 352 -2.42 -5.48 15.95
N GLN A 353 -1.60 -5.87 14.98
CA GLN A 353 -1.89 -6.93 14.03
C GLN A 353 -1.35 -8.28 14.52
N TYR A 354 -2.24 -9.27 14.68
CA TYR A 354 -1.86 -10.70 14.84
C TYR A 354 -1.88 -11.43 13.48
N ALA A 355 -1.55 -12.72 13.44
CA ALA A 355 -1.64 -13.51 12.20
C ALA A 355 -3.09 -13.68 11.68
N ASP A 356 -4.10 -13.44 12.52
CA ASP A 356 -5.52 -13.61 12.17
C ASP A 356 -6.12 -12.38 11.46
N PRO A 357 -7.10 -12.57 10.55
CA PRO A 357 -7.52 -11.61 9.51
C PRO A 357 -8.36 -10.42 10.02
N LEU A 358 -8.18 -9.99 11.26
CA LEU A 358 -8.93 -8.94 11.92
C LEU A 358 -8.04 -7.72 12.11
N TYR A 359 -7.68 -7.08 11.00
CA TYR A 359 -6.83 -5.91 11.03
C TYR A 359 -7.66 -4.64 11.14
N ALA A 360 -7.15 -3.68 11.89
CA ALA A 360 -7.67 -2.33 11.81
C ALA A 360 -7.28 -1.74 10.45
N GLU A 361 -8.29 -1.38 9.66
CA GLU A 361 -8.12 -0.62 8.44
C GLU A 361 -8.44 0.85 8.72
N LEU A 362 -7.73 1.74 8.06
CA LEU A 362 -7.85 3.16 8.32
C LEU A 362 -7.49 3.99 7.08
N THR A 363 -8.06 5.19 7.03
CA THR A 363 -7.85 6.15 5.95
C THR A 363 -7.82 7.56 6.51
N TRP A 364 -7.12 8.46 5.81
CA TRP A 364 -7.18 9.89 6.11
C TRP A 364 -8.52 10.47 5.65
N MET A 365 -9.15 11.22 6.55
CA MET A 365 -10.31 12.03 6.25
C MET A 365 -9.91 13.32 5.50
N GLN A 366 -10.92 14.08 5.06
CA GLN A 366 -10.68 15.29 4.29
C GLN A 366 -10.09 16.43 5.14
N ASP A 367 -10.24 16.33 6.46
CA ASP A 367 -9.82 17.27 7.50
C ASP A 367 -8.61 16.76 8.30
N ASP A 368 -7.84 15.81 7.75
CA ASP A 368 -6.67 15.18 8.37
C ASP A 368 -6.93 14.41 9.68
N ARG A 369 -8.19 14.14 10.01
CA ARG A 369 -8.53 13.07 10.98
C ARG A 369 -8.37 11.70 10.33
N LEU A 370 -8.42 10.65 11.13
CA LEU A 370 -8.46 9.27 10.65
C LEU A 370 -9.87 8.70 10.80
N PHE A 371 -10.33 7.99 9.78
CA PHE A 371 -11.45 7.07 9.90
C PHE A 371 -10.91 5.64 9.95
N LEU A 372 -11.22 4.94 11.04
CA LEU A 372 -10.78 3.60 11.35
C LEU A 372 -11.98 2.65 11.39
N VAL A 373 -11.83 1.46 10.84
CA VAL A 373 -12.75 0.35 11.03
C VAL A 373 -12.01 -0.89 11.50
N ARG A 374 -12.57 -1.61 12.48
CA ARG A 374 -11.98 -2.83 13.04
C ARG A 374 -13.02 -3.69 13.74
N ALA A 375 -12.71 -4.97 13.95
CA ALA A 375 -13.44 -5.76 14.93
C ALA A 375 -12.97 -5.38 16.35
N GLU A 376 -13.88 -5.39 17.32
CA GLU A 376 -13.52 -5.14 18.72
C GLU A 376 -12.67 -6.28 19.31
N SER A 377 -12.99 -7.50 18.90
CA SER A 377 -12.30 -8.74 19.25
C SER A 377 -12.58 -9.78 18.14
N PRO A 378 -11.96 -10.97 18.18
CA PRO A 378 -12.20 -11.99 17.15
C PRO A 378 -13.65 -12.45 16.98
N GLU A 379 -14.44 -12.35 18.05
CA GLU A 379 -15.87 -12.68 18.05
C GLU A 379 -16.72 -11.43 18.36
N GLY A 380 -16.09 -10.25 18.36
CA GLY A 380 -16.69 -8.99 18.76
C GLY A 380 -17.41 -8.28 17.63
N PRO A 381 -18.14 -7.21 17.96
CA PRO A 381 -18.78 -6.37 16.96
C PRO A 381 -17.74 -5.70 16.05
N ALA A 382 -18.17 -5.37 14.83
CA ALA A 382 -17.44 -4.45 13.98
C ALA A 382 -17.70 -3.01 14.45
N ILE A 383 -16.65 -2.21 14.58
CA ILE A 383 -16.69 -0.84 15.09
C ILE A 383 -16.06 0.10 14.06
N GLY A 384 -16.65 1.29 13.90
CA GLY A 384 -16.10 2.43 13.19
C GLY A 384 -15.75 3.53 14.17
N GLU A 385 -14.59 4.15 14.01
CA GLU A 385 -14.07 5.17 14.92
C GLU A 385 -13.45 6.33 14.12
N THR A 386 -13.61 7.56 14.60
CA THR A 386 -12.83 8.70 14.09
C THR A 386 -11.80 9.12 15.12
N TRP A 387 -10.60 9.47 14.66
CA TRP A 387 -9.48 9.84 15.51
C TRP A 387 -8.85 11.15 15.04
N ARG A 388 -8.47 12.00 15.99
CA ARG A 388 -7.70 13.22 15.73
C ARG A 388 -6.28 13.10 16.30
N VAL A 389 -5.36 13.82 15.67
CA VAL A 389 -3.97 13.93 16.15
C VAL A 389 -3.88 15.04 17.20
N ASN A 390 -3.42 14.73 18.40
CA ASN A 390 -3.10 15.71 19.43
C ASN A 390 -1.58 15.79 19.62
N VAL A 391 -0.96 16.70 18.89
CA VAL A 391 0.50 16.88 18.89
C VAL A 391 1.01 17.31 20.27
N ASP A 392 0.29 18.21 20.96
CA ASP A 392 0.73 18.73 22.26
C ASP A 392 0.75 17.63 23.33
N ALA A 393 -0.23 16.72 23.29
CA ALA A 393 -0.28 15.56 24.18
C ALA A 393 0.58 14.38 23.68
N GLY A 394 1.02 14.41 22.42
CA GLY A 394 1.81 13.34 21.82
C GLY A 394 1.04 12.04 21.65
N GLU A 395 -0.26 12.14 21.36
CA GLU A 395 -1.16 10.99 21.24
C GLU A 395 -2.18 11.20 20.13
N VAL A 396 -2.84 10.11 19.74
CA VAL A 396 -4.09 10.19 18.97
C VAL A 396 -5.28 10.05 19.91
N GLN A 397 -6.30 10.88 19.70
CA GLN A 397 -7.50 10.90 20.52
C GLN A 397 -8.69 10.45 19.70
N ARG A 398 -9.48 9.51 20.24
CA ARG A 398 -10.72 9.07 19.63
C ARG A 398 -11.78 10.16 19.81
N ASP A 399 -12.36 10.62 18.71
CA ASP A 399 -13.46 11.59 18.70
C ASP A 399 -14.81 10.89 18.82
N GLU A 400 -15.07 9.93 17.92
CA GLU A 400 -16.36 9.24 17.82
C GLU A 400 -16.14 7.73 17.67
N SER A 401 -17.15 6.95 18.07
CA SER A 401 -17.17 5.49 17.94
C SER A 401 -18.60 5.00 17.74
N VAL A 402 -18.78 4.01 16.87
CA VAL A 402 -20.08 3.42 16.57
C VAL A 402 -19.96 1.95 16.20
N VAL A 403 -20.93 1.14 16.67
CA VAL A 403 -21.06 -0.26 16.25
C VAL A 403 -21.61 -0.30 14.83
N LEU A 404 -20.83 -0.84 13.90
CA LEU A 404 -21.19 -1.04 12.49
C LEU A 404 -22.00 -2.32 12.30
N SER A 405 -21.67 -3.36 13.06
CA SER A 405 -22.36 -4.64 13.10
C SER A 405 -22.23 -5.28 14.47
N THR A 406 -23.32 -5.80 15.00
CA THR A 406 -23.33 -6.65 16.20
C THR A 406 -23.01 -8.11 15.88
N GLU A 407 -23.08 -8.50 14.61
CA GLU A 407 -22.64 -9.81 14.14
C GLU A 407 -21.13 -9.79 13.88
N VAL A 408 -20.49 -10.96 14.03
CA VAL A 408 -19.08 -11.16 13.69
C VAL A 408 -18.90 -10.89 12.19
N ALA A 409 -18.22 -9.81 11.88
CA ALA A 409 -17.89 -9.40 10.52
C ALA A 409 -16.51 -8.75 10.52
N HIS A 410 -15.77 -8.95 9.44
CA HIS A 410 -14.52 -8.27 9.16
C HIS A 410 -14.86 -6.94 8.48
N PRO A 411 -14.70 -5.79 9.17
CA PRO A 411 -14.85 -4.52 8.50
C PRO A 411 -13.61 -4.22 7.66
N THR A 412 -13.80 -3.53 6.54
CA THR A 412 -12.73 -3.28 5.57
C THR A 412 -12.97 -2.00 4.78
N ALA A 413 -11.94 -1.55 4.08
CA ALA A 413 -11.95 -0.49 3.09
C ALA A 413 -12.66 0.79 3.55
N PRO A 414 -12.23 1.39 4.69
CA PRO A 414 -12.78 2.67 5.10
C PRO A 414 -12.46 3.75 4.06
N VAL A 415 -13.46 4.56 3.73
CA VAL A 415 -13.31 5.74 2.88
C VAL A 415 -14.07 6.92 3.49
N HIS A 416 -13.52 8.12 3.35
CA HIS A 416 -14.21 9.36 3.70
C HIS A 416 -14.20 10.31 2.50
N TRP A 417 -15.37 10.47 1.89
CA TRP A 417 -15.55 11.22 0.65
C TRP A 417 -15.51 12.74 0.89
N ALA A 418 -15.26 13.49 -0.19
CA ALA A 418 -15.24 14.96 -0.15
C ALA A 418 -16.55 15.59 0.33
N ASN A 419 -17.68 14.88 0.19
CA ASN A 419 -18.99 15.32 0.67
C ASN A 419 -19.28 14.96 2.14
N GLY A 420 -18.27 14.48 2.89
CA GLY A 420 -18.38 14.19 4.32
C GLY A 420 -18.99 12.83 4.67
N ARG A 421 -19.36 12.02 3.66
CA ARG A 421 -19.88 10.67 3.89
C ARG A 421 -18.75 9.69 4.19
N PHE A 422 -19.09 8.62 4.91
CA PHE A 422 -18.23 7.49 5.26
C PHE A 422 -18.67 6.26 4.48
N GLY A 423 -17.72 5.49 3.96
CA GLY A 423 -17.96 4.19 3.32
C GLY A 423 -17.10 3.10 3.94
N TYR A 424 -17.63 1.89 4.02
CA TYR A 424 -16.91 0.73 4.56
C TYR A 424 -17.56 -0.58 4.07
N GLY A 425 -16.78 -1.66 4.03
CA GLY A 425 -17.27 -3.01 3.83
C GLY A 425 -17.46 -3.73 5.17
N LEU A 426 -18.40 -4.66 5.23
CA LEU A 426 -18.53 -5.66 6.29
C LEU A 426 -18.58 -7.04 5.63
N ILE A 427 -17.72 -7.95 6.05
CA ILE A 427 -17.56 -9.25 5.40
C ILE A 427 -17.70 -10.35 6.44
N ASN A 428 -18.70 -11.21 6.29
CA ASN A 428 -18.84 -12.43 7.09
C ASN A 428 -18.45 -13.64 6.24
N ARG A 429 -17.71 -14.59 6.86
CA ARG A 429 -17.29 -15.86 6.25
C ARG A 429 -18.46 -16.66 5.68
N ASP A 430 -19.65 -16.54 6.27
CA ASP A 430 -20.83 -17.29 5.83
C ASP A 430 -21.71 -16.51 4.84
N GLY A 431 -21.32 -15.29 4.45
CA GLY A 431 -22.12 -14.47 3.52
C GLY A 431 -23.48 -14.06 4.09
N GLY A 432 -23.56 -13.92 5.43
CA GLY A 432 -24.78 -13.56 6.14
C GLY A 432 -25.38 -12.21 5.71
N ALA A 433 -26.57 -11.88 6.25
CA ALA A 433 -27.30 -10.67 5.87
C ALA A 433 -26.52 -9.37 6.14
N GLY A 434 -25.58 -9.38 7.09
CA GLY A 434 -24.65 -8.29 7.37
C GLY A 434 -23.49 -8.11 6.39
N THR A 435 -23.24 -9.07 5.48
CA THR A 435 -22.13 -8.96 4.50
C THR A 435 -22.49 -8.00 3.37
N GLY A 436 -21.72 -6.94 3.18
CA GLY A 436 -22.02 -5.94 2.18
C GLY A 436 -21.10 -4.72 2.18
N LEU A 437 -21.40 -3.80 1.29
CA LEU A 437 -20.83 -2.46 1.25
C LEU A 437 -21.84 -1.46 1.84
N PHE A 438 -21.37 -0.56 2.68
CA PHE A 438 -22.21 0.35 3.45
C PHE A 438 -21.71 1.79 3.34
N ARG A 439 -22.66 2.72 3.50
CA ARG A 439 -22.43 4.16 3.53
C ARG A 439 -23.16 4.80 4.70
N ARG A 440 -22.57 5.85 5.25
CA ARG A 440 -23.17 6.70 6.29
C ARG A 440 -22.89 8.17 6.02
N VAL A 441 -23.83 9.03 6.42
CA VAL A 441 -23.63 10.50 6.40
C VAL A 441 -22.95 10.96 7.68
N ALA A 442 -23.35 10.41 8.82
CA ALA A 442 -22.75 10.65 10.12
C ALA A 442 -22.86 9.40 11.01
N PHE A 443 -22.07 9.33 12.09
CA PHE A 443 -22.10 8.17 12.99
C PHE A 443 -23.42 8.03 13.77
N THR A 444 -24.15 9.13 13.90
CA THR A 444 -25.49 9.20 14.53
C THR A 444 -26.63 8.78 13.61
N GLU A 445 -26.39 8.64 12.29
CA GLU A 445 -27.42 8.30 11.31
C GLU A 445 -27.34 6.84 10.88
N PRO A 446 -28.45 6.15 10.56
CA PRO A 446 -28.42 4.75 10.17
C PRO A 446 -27.52 4.51 8.95
N ALA A 447 -26.89 3.32 8.90
CA ALA A 447 -26.15 2.90 7.73
C ALA A 447 -27.08 2.54 6.58
N GLU A 448 -26.71 2.99 5.39
CA GLU A 448 -27.31 2.61 4.13
C GLU A 448 -26.47 1.47 3.54
N ARG A 449 -27.10 0.33 3.29
CA ARG A 449 -26.46 -0.76 2.55
C ARG A 449 -26.51 -0.44 1.06
N LEU A 450 -25.35 -0.39 0.44
CA LEU A 450 -25.20 -0.14 -0.99
C LEU A 450 -25.33 -1.44 -1.79
N ASN A 451 -24.63 -2.49 -1.37
CA ASN A 451 -24.69 -3.80 -2.01
C ASN A 451 -24.59 -4.95 -1.01
N ALA A 452 -25.16 -6.09 -1.38
CA ALA A 452 -24.79 -7.37 -0.80
C ALA A 452 -23.47 -7.85 -1.42
N MET A 453 -22.61 -8.45 -0.61
CA MET A 453 -21.36 -9.05 -1.09
C MET A 453 -21.38 -10.56 -0.83
N PRO A 454 -20.67 -11.34 -1.65
CA PRO A 454 -20.51 -12.77 -1.43
C PRO A 454 -19.80 -13.06 -0.11
N ALA A 455 -19.97 -14.28 0.38
CA ALA A 455 -19.16 -14.82 1.47
C ALA A 455 -17.67 -14.73 1.11
N ALA A 456 -16.83 -14.26 2.03
CA ALA A 456 -15.39 -14.24 1.84
C ALA A 456 -14.65 -14.70 3.10
N LEU A 457 -13.56 -15.44 2.89
CA LEU A 457 -12.69 -15.87 3.98
C LEU A 457 -11.82 -14.72 4.52
N TYR A 458 -11.48 -13.78 3.64
CA TYR A 458 -10.60 -12.64 3.91
C TYR A 458 -11.26 -11.36 3.42
N ALA A 459 -10.87 -10.23 4.01
CA ALA A 459 -11.27 -8.91 3.52
C ALA A 459 -10.85 -8.77 2.05
N PRO A 460 -11.80 -8.50 1.14
CA PRO A 460 -11.48 -8.32 -0.27
C PRO A 460 -10.84 -6.95 -0.50
N GLU A 461 -9.98 -6.87 -1.50
CA GLU A 461 -9.48 -5.58 -1.95
C GLU A 461 -10.64 -4.78 -2.53
N THR A 462 -10.90 -3.59 -1.98
CA THR A 462 -12.03 -2.76 -2.36
C THR A 462 -11.56 -1.36 -2.72
N ALA A 463 -11.85 -0.94 -3.95
CA ALA A 463 -11.60 0.41 -4.43
C ALA A 463 -12.91 1.17 -4.59
N TRP A 464 -13.12 2.18 -3.75
CA TRP A 464 -14.29 3.04 -3.81
C TRP A 464 -14.19 4.08 -4.91
N LEU A 465 -15.31 4.35 -5.59
CA LEU A 465 -15.40 5.46 -6.52
C LEU A 465 -15.22 6.80 -5.77
N PRO A 466 -14.52 7.80 -6.35
CA PRO A 466 -14.25 9.07 -5.67
C PRO A 466 -15.50 9.87 -5.25
N ASP A 467 -16.63 9.65 -5.90
CA ASP A 467 -17.92 10.29 -5.60
C ASP A 467 -18.82 9.45 -4.67
N GLY A 468 -18.43 8.21 -4.36
CA GLY A 468 -19.19 7.25 -3.57
C GLY A 468 -20.41 6.68 -4.29
N SER A 469 -20.41 6.66 -5.63
CA SER A 469 -21.44 6.03 -6.46
C SER A 469 -21.28 4.51 -6.58
N GLY A 470 -20.23 3.91 -6.01
CA GLY A 470 -20.02 2.47 -6.00
C GLY A 470 -18.59 2.07 -5.63
N ALA A 471 -18.27 0.79 -5.80
CA ALA A 471 -16.93 0.26 -5.60
C ALA A 471 -16.60 -0.90 -6.57
N ALA A 472 -15.32 -1.08 -6.85
CA ALA A 472 -14.80 -2.32 -7.42
C ALA A 472 -14.26 -3.19 -6.28
N VAL A 473 -14.51 -4.50 -6.32
CA VAL A 473 -14.13 -5.44 -5.27
C VAL A 473 -13.43 -6.65 -5.88
N ALA A 474 -12.15 -6.85 -5.56
CA ALA A 474 -11.38 -8.02 -5.96
C ALA A 474 -11.38 -9.04 -4.81
N GLN A 475 -11.92 -10.23 -5.07
CA GLN A 475 -12.09 -11.28 -4.09
C GLN A 475 -11.86 -12.65 -4.73
N GLN A 476 -10.92 -13.42 -4.17
CA GLN A 476 -10.65 -14.81 -4.61
C GLN A 476 -10.40 -14.90 -6.13
N GLY A 477 -9.66 -13.93 -6.66
CA GLY A 477 -9.37 -13.84 -8.09
C GLY A 477 -10.55 -13.42 -8.97
N ARG A 478 -11.69 -13.02 -8.41
CA ARG A 478 -12.83 -12.47 -9.14
C ARG A 478 -12.91 -10.97 -8.92
N LEU A 479 -13.36 -10.24 -9.93
CA LEU A 479 -13.66 -8.82 -9.81
C LEU A 479 -15.17 -8.62 -9.82
N TYR A 480 -15.67 -7.88 -8.85
CA TYR A 480 -17.04 -7.41 -8.80
C TYR A 480 -17.10 -5.90 -8.95
N TYR A 481 -18.20 -5.41 -9.52
CA TYR A 481 -18.57 -3.99 -9.46
C TYR A 481 -19.89 -3.84 -8.71
N ALA A 482 -19.88 -3.00 -7.68
CA ALA A 482 -20.96 -2.78 -6.74
C ALA A 482 -21.43 -1.31 -6.80
N PRO A 483 -22.35 -0.94 -7.72
CA PRO A 483 -22.89 0.42 -7.79
C PRO A 483 -23.85 0.71 -6.64
N ALA A 484 -23.87 1.93 -6.13
CA ALA A 484 -24.70 2.34 -5.00
C ALA A 484 -26.20 2.07 -5.19
N ASP A 485 -26.69 2.19 -6.42
CA ASP A 485 -28.13 2.10 -6.76
C ASP A 485 -28.47 0.89 -7.66
N GLY A 486 -27.73 -0.21 -7.56
CA GLY A 486 -27.89 -1.33 -8.49
C GLY A 486 -27.58 -2.72 -7.91
N THR A 487 -27.52 -3.70 -8.81
CA THR A 487 -27.13 -5.07 -8.48
C THR A 487 -25.62 -5.24 -8.55
N LEU A 488 -25.09 -6.17 -7.75
CA LEU A 488 -23.70 -6.60 -7.85
C LEU A 488 -23.43 -7.25 -9.22
N TYR A 489 -22.40 -6.77 -9.91
CA TYR A 489 -21.96 -7.30 -11.20
C TYR A 489 -20.72 -8.16 -11.02
N ASP A 490 -20.75 -9.38 -11.56
CA ASP A 490 -19.55 -10.20 -11.73
C ASP A 490 -18.86 -9.85 -13.05
N MET A 491 -17.67 -9.27 -12.92
CA MET A 491 -16.88 -8.74 -14.03
C MET A 491 -15.90 -9.77 -14.58
N GLN A 492 -15.72 -10.93 -13.92
CA GLN A 492 -14.77 -11.98 -14.32
C GLN A 492 -14.88 -12.37 -15.81
N PRO A 493 -16.08 -12.51 -16.43
CA PRO A 493 -16.19 -12.89 -17.83
C PRO A 493 -15.57 -11.87 -18.82
N VAL A 494 -15.38 -10.62 -18.40
CA VAL A 494 -14.85 -9.54 -19.26
C VAL A 494 -13.42 -9.13 -18.86
N VAL A 495 -13.09 -9.21 -17.57
CA VAL A 495 -11.79 -8.77 -17.05
C VAL A 495 -10.76 -9.88 -16.93
N GLY A 496 -11.21 -11.14 -16.92
CA GLY A 496 -10.38 -12.31 -16.61
C GLY A 496 -10.27 -12.58 -15.11
N PRO A 497 -9.73 -13.74 -14.71
CA PRO A 497 -9.45 -14.07 -13.32
C PRO A 497 -8.24 -13.30 -12.76
N TRP A 498 -8.03 -13.46 -11.46
CA TRP A 498 -6.92 -12.91 -10.68
C TRP A 498 -6.83 -11.39 -10.71
N ALA A 499 -7.97 -10.71 -10.71
CA ALA A 499 -8.01 -9.26 -10.59
C ALA A 499 -7.49 -8.78 -9.22
N HIS A 500 -6.64 -7.76 -9.21
CA HIS A 500 -6.06 -7.12 -8.02
C HIS A 500 -5.45 -5.75 -8.38
N ASP A 501 -4.90 -5.05 -7.38
CA ASP A 501 -4.30 -3.72 -7.48
C ASP A 501 -5.28 -2.73 -8.16
N LEU A 502 -6.43 -2.49 -7.52
CA LEU A 502 -7.55 -1.72 -8.06
C LEU A 502 -7.38 -0.22 -7.80
N THR A 503 -7.39 0.62 -8.85
CA THR A 503 -7.39 2.09 -8.70
C THR A 503 -8.34 2.78 -9.67
N TRP A 504 -9.26 3.59 -9.14
CA TRP A 504 -10.07 4.51 -9.97
C TRP A 504 -9.26 5.73 -10.37
N LEU A 505 -9.24 6.04 -11.67
CA LEU A 505 -8.59 7.23 -12.22
C LEU A 505 -9.51 8.46 -12.05
N PRO A 506 -8.98 9.64 -11.70
CA PRO A 506 -9.75 10.83 -11.35
C PRO A 506 -10.43 11.55 -12.54
#